data_AF-A0A6G2I1V3-F1
#
_entry.id   AF-A0A6G2I1V3-F1
#
_cell.length_a   1.000
_cell.length_b   1.000
_cell.length_c   1.000
_cell.angle_alpha   90.00
_cell.angle_beta   90.00
_cell.angle_gamma   90.00
#
_symmetry.space_group_name_H-M   'P 1'
#
loop_
_entity.id
_entity.type
_entity.pdbx_description
1 polymer ?
#
loop_
_entity_poly.entity_id
_entity_poly.type
_entity_poly.pdbx_seq_one_letter_code
_entity_poly.pdbx_strand_id
1 'polypeptide(L)'
;MTGSRTTLPGTHVTDHAPCFGDPDFAVADDRWKSGEDLVAICKPVLYVCGGCPYRAACIRQVAPAKSGFTGICGGRIWLNGAIVQALPDTKPSELPPPVIRKSCGTAAGSRAHRRAVEQQCPRCEPFYRPGPNPLDEEDQEGTQQLELPDFP
;
A
#
# COMPACT_ATOMS: atom_id res chain seq x y z
N MET A 1 20.16 -26.22 6.82
CA MET A 1 19.63 -25.75 8.12
C MET A 1 18.22 -25.23 7.90
N THR A 2 17.22 -26.09 8.04
CA THR A 2 15.80 -25.73 7.93
C THR A 2 15.30 -25.30 9.30
N GLY A 3 15.26 -23.99 9.55
CA GLY A 3 14.65 -23.46 10.76
C GLY A 3 13.16 -23.77 10.75
N SER A 4 12.72 -24.61 11.69
CA SER A 4 11.31 -24.88 11.95
C SER A 4 10.60 -23.55 12.17
N ARG A 5 9.66 -23.20 11.30
CA ARG A 5 8.76 -22.06 11.48
C ARG A 5 7.93 -22.38 12.72
N THR A 6 8.28 -21.77 13.85
CA THR A 6 7.51 -21.78 15.09
C THR A 6 6.05 -21.56 14.74
N THR A 7 5.21 -22.52 15.12
CA THR A 7 3.76 -22.47 14.94
C THR A 7 3.23 -21.28 15.72
N LEU A 8 3.15 -20.12 15.07
CA LEU A 8 2.45 -18.95 15.61
C LEU A 8 0.99 -19.36 15.81
N PRO A 9 0.33 -18.96 16.91
CA PRO A 9 -1.08 -19.24 17.09
C PRO A 9 -1.84 -18.71 15.87
N GLY A 10 -2.66 -19.58 15.28
CA GLY A 10 -3.45 -19.25 14.09
C GLY A 10 -4.28 -18.00 14.32
N THR A 11 -4.24 -17.08 13.36
CA THR A 11 -5.21 -16.01 13.27
C THR A 11 -6.29 -16.42 12.27
N HIS A 12 -7.46 -15.78 12.36
CA HIS A 12 -8.54 -15.99 11.40
C HIS A 12 -8.11 -15.76 9.93
N VAL A 13 -7.01 -15.05 9.67
CA VAL A 13 -6.43 -14.89 8.33
C VAL A 13 -5.53 -16.07 7.98
N THR A 14 -4.65 -16.53 8.88
CA THR A 14 -3.78 -17.69 8.61
C THR A 14 -4.56 -18.99 8.48
N ASP A 15 -5.72 -19.08 9.12
CA ASP A 15 -6.52 -20.31 9.16
C ASP A 15 -7.49 -20.43 7.97
N HIS A 16 -7.80 -19.32 7.28
CA HIS A 16 -8.85 -19.28 6.26
C HIS A 16 -8.46 -18.60 4.95
N ALA A 17 -7.38 -17.83 4.90
CA ALA A 17 -6.97 -17.18 3.66
C ALA A 17 -6.34 -18.22 2.71
N PRO A 18 -6.84 -18.37 1.47
CA PRO A 18 -6.34 -19.36 0.52
C PRO A 18 -4.89 -19.11 0.07
N CYS A 19 -4.39 -17.89 0.27
CA CYS A 19 -3.02 -17.50 -0.07
C CYS A 19 -2.01 -17.72 1.06
N PHE A 20 -2.45 -18.13 2.25
CA PHE A 20 -1.52 -18.28 3.38
C PHE A 20 -0.51 -19.41 3.12
N GLY A 21 0.77 -19.10 3.27
CA GLY A 21 1.88 -20.04 3.05
C GLY A 21 2.41 -20.11 1.62
N ASP A 22 1.78 -19.40 0.67
CA ASP A 22 2.23 -19.34 -0.72
C ASP A 22 3.42 -18.35 -0.86
N PRO A 23 4.58 -18.80 -1.37
CA PRO A 23 5.79 -17.97 -1.50
C PRO A 23 5.67 -16.84 -2.53
N ASP A 24 4.68 -16.87 -3.42
CA ASP A 24 4.46 -15.81 -4.39
C ASP A 24 3.63 -14.64 -3.81
N PHE A 25 3.05 -14.80 -2.60
CA PHE A 25 2.35 -13.73 -1.88
C PHE A 25 3.26 -12.96 -0.91
N ALA A 26 4.31 -13.61 -0.40
CA ALA A 26 5.36 -12.98 0.38
C ALA A 26 6.71 -13.29 -0.30
N VAL A 27 6.94 -12.61 -1.42
CA VAL A 27 8.09 -12.86 -2.29
C VAL A 27 9.38 -12.61 -1.52
N ALA A 28 10.26 -13.62 -1.48
CA ALA A 28 11.56 -13.51 -0.84
C ALA A 28 12.42 -12.42 -1.51
N ASP A 29 13.20 -11.69 -0.70
CA ASP A 29 13.99 -10.53 -1.14
C ASP A 29 15.03 -10.85 -2.23
N ASP A 30 15.42 -12.11 -2.40
CA ASP A 30 16.37 -12.56 -3.40
C ASP A 30 15.75 -12.83 -4.79
N ARG A 31 14.41 -12.83 -4.89
CA ARG A 31 13.68 -13.14 -6.14
C ARG A 31 13.39 -11.94 -7.03
N TRP A 32 13.68 -10.73 -6.59
CA TRP A 32 13.41 -9.49 -7.32
C TRP A 32 14.54 -8.48 -7.11
N LYS A 33 14.73 -7.56 -8.06
CA LYS A 33 15.77 -6.53 -8.00
C LYS A 33 15.21 -5.12 -8.08
N SER A 34 14.02 -4.98 -8.66
CA SER A 34 13.30 -3.73 -8.83
C SER A 34 11.84 -3.87 -8.39
N GLY A 35 11.17 -2.74 -8.14
CA GLY A 35 9.73 -2.73 -7.85
C GLY A 35 8.89 -3.30 -9.00
N GLU A 36 9.35 -3.15 -10.24
CA GLU A 36 8.70 -3.72 -11.43
C GLU A 36 8.75 -5.26 -11.43
N ASP A 37 9.91 -5.84 -11.08
CA ASP A 37 10.07 -7.30 -10.96
C ASP A 37 9.12 -7.87 -9.90
N LEU A 38 9.02 -7.20 -8.74
CA LEU A 38 8.10 -7.60 -7.68
C LEU A 38 6.65 -7.59 -8.18
N VAL A 39 6.24 -6.51 -8.85
CA VAL A 39 4.90 -6.40 -9.42
C VAL A 39 4.67 -7.50 -10.45
N ALA A 40 5.64 -7.82 -11.31
CA ALA A 40 5.52 -8.90 -12.29
C ALA A 40 5.31 -10.28 -11.65
N ILE A 41 5.96 -10.55 -10.51
CA ILE A 41 5.78 -11.79 -9.74
C ILE A 41 4.43 -11.82 -9.04
N CYS A 42 4.02 -10.71 -8.43
CA CYS A 42 2.84 -10.65 -7.57
C CYS A 42 1.52 -10.50 -8.36
N LYS A 43 1.53 -9.78 -9.49
CA LYS A 43 0.33 -9.45 -10.26
C LYS A 43 -0.45 -10.69 -10.73
N PRO A 44 0.18 -11.78 -11.21
CA PRO A 44 -0.52 -13.00 -11.61
C PRO A 44 -1.29 -13.69 -10.48
N VAL A 45 -0.88 -13.51 -9.22
CA VAL A 45 -1.53 -14.16 -8.06
C VAL A 45 -2.40 -13.18 -7.24
N LEU A 46 -2.32 -11.88 -7.52
CA LEU A 46 -3.10 -10.84 -6.85
C LEU A 46 -4.62 -11.09 -6.91
N TYR A 47 -5.13 -11.67 -8.00
CA TYR A 47 -6.56 -11.94 -8.20
C TYR A 47 -7.17 -12.85 -7.12
N VAL A 48 -6.36 -13.68 -6.44
CA VAL A 48 -6.82 -14.53 -5.33
C VAL A 48 -7.41 -13.69 -4.20
N CYS A 49 -6.92 -12.45 -4.01
CA CYS A 49 -7.52 -11.51 -3.07
C CYS A 49 -8.89 -11.00 -3.54
N GLY A 50 -9.22 -11.08 -4.83
CA GLY A 50 -10.45 -10.64 -5.50
C GLY A 50 -11.73 -10.90 -4.71
N GLY A 51 -11.95 -12.14 -4.29
CA GLY A 51 -13.13 -12.53 -3.52
C GLY A 51 -12.93 -12.61 -2.01
N CYS A 52 -11.76 -12.25 -1.49
CA CYS A 52 -11.41 -12.54 -0.09
C CYS A 52 -12.16 -11.61 0.88
N PRO A 53 -13.03 -12.13 1.78
CA PRO A 53 -13.76 -11.29 2.74
C PRO A 53 -12.85 -10.77 3.87
N TYR A 54 -11.62 -11.27 3.98
CA TYR A 54 -10.70 -10.99 5.07
C TYR A 54 -9.66 -9.90 4.74
N ARG A 55 -9.80 -9.17 3.63
CA ARG A 55 -8.83 -8.13 3.22
C ARG A 55 -8.48 -7.13 4.33
N ALA A 56 -9.50 -6.58 5.01
CA ALA A 56 -9.29 -5.64 6.10
C ALA A 56 -8.62 -6.27 7.34
N ALA A 57 -8.91 -7.54 7.62
CA ALA A 57 -8.25 -8.28 8.70
C ALA A 57 -6.77 -8.56 8.35
N CYS A 58 -6.52 -8.95 7.10
CA CYS A 58 -5.18 -9.17 6.55
C CYS A 58 -4.30 -7.91 6.69
N ILE A 59 -4.79 -6.74 6.27
CA ILE A 59 -4.05 -5.47 6.38
C ILE A 59 -3.76 -5.12 7.84
N ARG A 60 -4.73 -5.30 8.74
CA ARG A 60 -4.54 -5.02 10.18
C ARG A 60 -3.49 -5.93 10.82
N GLN A 61 -3.45 -7.20 10.42
CA GLN A 61 -2.51 -8.18 10.97
C GLN A 61 -1.09 -7.96 10.45
N VAL A 62 -0.94 -7.78 9.13
CA VAL A 62 0.39 -7.58 8.51
C VAL A 62 0.96 -6.20 8.86
N ALA A 63 0.07 -5.22 9.09
CA ALA A 63 0.40 -3.82 9.36
C ALA A 63 1.46 -3.27 8.38
N PRO A 64 1.24 -3.40 7.06
CA PRO A 64 2.30 -3.33 6.05
C PRO A 64 3.07 -2.02 6.05
N ALA A 65 2.39 -0.88 6.22
CA ALA A 65 3.02 0.43 6.32
C ALA A 65 3.96 0.59 7.54
N LYS A 66 3.67 -0.12 8.65
CA LYS A 66 4.49 -0.07 9.87
C LYS A 66 5.63 -1.09 9.85
N SER A 67 5.40 -2.25 9.26
CA SER A 67 6.39 -3.34 9.19
C SER A 67 7.35 -3.21 8.01
N GLY A 68 7.12 -2.28 7.08
CA GLY A 68 7.88 -2.18 5.84
C GLY A 68 7.64 -3.37 4.92
N PHE A 69 6.43 -3.94 4.96
CA PHE A 69 6.09 -5.18 4.25
C PHE A 69 6.21 -5.02 2.73
N THR A 70 6.72 -6.08 2.10
CA THR A 70 6.84 -6.21 0.65
C THR A 70 6.16 -7.50 0.20
N GLY A 71 5.29 -7.42 -0.81
CA GLY A 71 4.47 -8.53 -1.30
C GLY A 71 2.97 -8.19 -1.34
N ILE A 72 2.10 -9.20 -1.28
CA ILE A 72 0.66 -9.05 -1.43
C ILE A 72 -0.03 -9.06 -0.07
N CYS A 73 -0.83 -8.03 0.20
CA CYS A 73 -1.66 -7.98 1.40
C CYS A 73 -2.96 -7.23 1.11
N GLY A 74 -4.10 -7.85 1.47
CA GLY A 74 -5.42 -7.23 1.35
C GLY A 74 -5.80 -6.74 -0.04
N GLY A 75 -5.46 -7.50 -1.09
CA GLY A 75 -5.75 -7.12 -2.48
C GLY A 75 -4.87 -6.00 -3.03
N ARG A 76 -3.73 -5.74 -2.40
CA ARG A 76 -2.76 -4.72 -2.80
C ARG A 76 -1.36 -5.33 -2.83
N ILE A 77 -0.55 -4.88 -3.78
CA ILE A 77 0.89 -5.12 -3.82
C ILE A 77 1.55 -3.98 -3.05
N TRP A 78 2.39 -4.36 -2.10
CA TRP A 78 3.14 -3.48 -1.21
C TRP A 78 4.62 -3.57 -1.54
N LEU A 79 5.31 -2.44 -1.49
CA LEU A 79 6.75 -2.33 -1.59
C LEU A 79 7.22 -1.45 -0.43
N ASN A 80 7.99 -2.02 0.50
CA ASN A 80 8.49 -1.33 1.69
C ASN A 80 7.40 -0.58 2.47
N GLY A 81 6.21 -1.18 2.56
CA GLY A 81 5.07 -0.60 3.26
C GLY A 81 4.28 0.48 2.49
N ALA A 82 4.65 0.78 1.25
CA ALA A 82 3.87 1.62 0.34
C ALA A 82 3.03 0.75 -0.61
N ILE A 83 1.83 1.22 -0.99
CA ILE A 83 1.02 0.54 -2.01
C ILE A 83 1.56 0.92 -3.38
N VAL A 84 1.94 -0.08 -4.17
CA VAL A 84 2.34 0.11 -5.57
C VAL A 84 1.27 -0.31 -6.57
N GLN A 85 0.41 -1.26 -6.21
CA GLN A 85 -0.72 -1.65 -7.05
C GLN A 85 -1.86 -2.16 -6.18
N ALA A 86 -3.09 -1.98 -6.64
CA ALA A 86 -4.28 -2.48 -5.97
C ALA A 86 -5.24 -3.10 -6.98
N LEU A 87 -6.06 -4.06 -6.54
CA LEU A 87 -7.21 -4.50 -7.32
C LEU A 87 -8.23 -3.36 -7.44
N PRO A 88 -8.96 -3.26 -8.57
CA PRO A 88 -9.90 -2.17 -8.82
C PRO A 88 -11.10 -2.13 -7.87
N ASP A 89 -11.42 -3.27 -7.25
CA ASP A 89 -12.54 -3.43 -6.31
C ASP A 89 -12.14 -3.15 -4.84
N THR A 90 -10.89 -2.80 -4.59
CA THR A 90 -10.42 -2.50 -3.23
C THR A 90 -11.11 -1.27 -2.68
N LYS A 91 -11.56 -1.37 -1.43
CA LYS A 91 -12.30 -0.29 -0.77
C LYS A 91 -11.36 0.49 0.15
N PRO A 92 -11.44 1.83 0.19
CA PRO A 92 -10.68 2.63 1.14
C PRO A 92 -10.95 2.22 2.60
N SER A 93 -12.18 1.78 2.91
CA SER A 93 -12.58 1.33 4.24
C SER A 93 -11.86 0.07 4.75
N GLU A 94 -11.15 -0.66 3.88
CA GLU A 94 -10.30 -1.79 4.28
C GLU A 94 -8.99 -1.35 4.93
N LEU A 95 -8.56 -0.10 4.69
CA LEU A 95 -7.36 0.46 5.30
C LEU A 95 -7.60 0.77 6.79
N PRO A 96 -6.53 0.90 7.60
CA PRO A 96 -6.64 1.34 8.99
C PRO A 96 -7.41 2.66 9.12
N PRO A 97 -8.14 2.86 10.24
CA PRO A 97 -8.86 4.10 10.48
C PRO A 97 -7.91 5.30 10.52
N PRO A 98 -8.39 6.51 10.18
CA PRO A 98 -7.56 7.69 10.15
C PRO A 98 -7.10 8.08 11.55
N VAL A 99 -5.83 8.45 11.69
CA VAL A 99 -5.32 9.12 12.88
C VAL A 99 -5.48 10.63 12.69
N ILE A 100 -6.24 11.27 13.57
CA ILE A 100 -6.47 12.71 13.47
C ILE A 100 -5.20 13.47 13.86
N ARG A 101 -4.72 14.31 12.96
CA ARG A 101 -3.50 15.11 13.07
C ARG A 101 -3.82 16.59 12.99
N LYS A 102 -2.88 17.43 13.44
CA LYS A 102 -3.00 18.90 13.34
C LYS A 102 -3.12 19.40 11.90
N SER A 103 -2.55 18.67 10.94
CA SER A 103 -2.60 19.00 9.52
C SER A 103 -3.91 18.59 8.84
N CYS A 104 -4.82 17.88 9.52
CA CYS A 104 -6.09 17.45 8.93
C CYS A 104 -6.96 18.65 8.54
N GLY A 105 -7.66 18.55 7.40
CA GLY A 105 -8.34 19.71 6.80
C GLY A 105 -7.51 20.47 5.75
N THR A 106 -6.35 19.94 5.38
CA THR A 106 -5.48 20.52 4.34
C THR A 106 -5.02 19.48 3.34
N ALA A 107 -4.50 19.93 2.19
CA ALA A 107 -3.84 19.04 1.22
C ALA A 107 -2.65 18.29 1.84
N ALA A 108 -1.92 18.91 2.78
CA ALA A 108 -0.83 18.26 3.52
C ALA A 108 -1.35 17.15 4.44
N GLY A 109 -2.48 17.36 5.12
CA GLY A 109 -3.14 16.34 5.93
C GLY A 109 -3.60 15.15 5.09
N SER A 110 -4.20 15.40 3.92
CA SER A 110 -4.58 14.35 2.97
C SER A 110 -3.38 13.55 2.48
N ARG A 111 -2.25 14.19 2.17
CA ARG A 111 -0.99 13.48 1.83
C ARG A 111 -0.46 12.67 3.00
N ALA A 112 -0.58 13.15 4.24
CA ALA A 112 -0.13 12.43 5.42
C ALA A 112 -0.93 11.13 5.65
N HIS A 113 -2.25 11.15 5.45
CA HIS A 113 -3.08 9.94 5.49
C HIS A 113 -2.66 8.93 4.40
N ARG A 114 -2.43 9.40 3.17
CA ARG A 114 -1.94 8.55 2.07
C ARG A 114 -0.58 7.91 2.38
N ARG A 115 0.39 8.68 2.88
CA ARG A 115 1.72 8.17 3.27
C ARG A 115 1.67 7.16 4.41
N ALA A 116 0.78 7.37 5.37
CA ALA A 116 0.54 6.43 6.47
C ALA A 116 -0.33 5.22 6.05
N VAL A 117 -0.81 5.22 4.81
CA VAL A 117 -1.68 4.20 4.21
C VAL A 117 -2.89 3.88 5.08
N GLU A 118 -3.53 4.94 5.56
CA GLU A 118 -4.76 4.91 6.34
C GLU A 118 -5.91 5.54 5.55
N GLN A 119 -7.13 5.33 6.04
CA GLN A 119 -8.32 5.99 5.51
C GLN A 119 -8.17 7.52 5.56
N GLN A 120 -8.88 8.22 4.68
CA GLN A 120 -9.03 9.67 4.80
C GLN A 120 -9.98 9.98 5.97
N CYS A 121 -9.63 10.94 6.83
CA CYS A 121 -10.63 11.49 7.75
C CYS A 121 -11.61 12.41 7.02
N PRO A 122 -12.81 12.68 7.59
CA PRO A 122 -13.82 13.53 6.96
C PRO A 122 -13.32 14.93 6.59
N ARG A 123 -12.35 15.47 7.34
CA ARG A 123 -11.75 16.79 7.05
C ARG A 123 -10.78 16.75 5.86
N CYS A 124 -10.17 15.60 5.59
CA CYS A 124 -9.17 15.42 4.54
C CYS A 124 -9.75 14.83 3.25
N GLU A 125 -10.95 14.26 3.29
CA GLU A 125 -11.64 13.68 2.14
C GLU A 125 -11.79 14.66 0.96
N PRO A 126 -12.17 15.95 1.15
CA PRO A 126 -12.24 16.92 0.04
C PRO A 126 -10.90 17.18 -0.65
N PHE A 127 -9.79 17.02 0.09
CA PHE A 127 -8.43 17.19 -0.39
C PHE A 127 -7.82 15.87 -0.87
N TYR A 128 -8.58 14.78 -0.86
CA TYR A 128 -8.11 13.52 -1.41
C TYR A 128 -7.90 13.69 -2.92
N ARG A 129 -6.69 13.35 -3.32
CA ARG A 129 -6.32 13.17 -4.72
C ARG A 129 -5.69 11.78 -4.75
N PRO A 130 -6.26 10.82 -5.49
CA PRO A 130 -5.53 9.62 -5.82
C PRO A 130 -4.22 10.09 -6.46
N GLY A 131 -3.11 9.80 -5.80
CA GLY A 131 -1.81 10.12 -6.37
C GLY A 131 -1.48 9.10 -7.44
N PRO A 132 -0.58 9.45 -8.38
CA PRO A 132 0.10 8.43 -9.13
C PRO A 132 0.89 7.55 -8.13
N ASN A 133 1.17 6.31 -8.51
CA ASN A 133 1.88 5.32 -7.72
C ASN A 133 3.18 5.93 -7.18
N PRO A 134 3.69 5.62 -5.98
CA PRO A 134 5.03 6.06 -5.54
C PRO A 134 6.19 5.70 -6.51
N LEU A 135 5.96 4.88 -7.53
CA LEU A 135 6.88 4.69 -8.67
C LEU A 135 6.84 5.84 -9.71
N ASP A 136 5.85 6.73 -9.64
CA ASP A 136 5.64 7.84 -10.56
C ASP A 136 6.21 9.18 -10.01
N GLU A 137 6.81 9.18 -8.81
CA GLU A 137 7.32 10.40 -8.15
C GLU A 137 8.81 10.67 -8.40
N GLU A 138 9.51 9.83 -9.18
CA GLU A 138 10.82 10.17 -9.75
C GLU A 138 10.60 10.98 -11.04
N ASP A 139 10.36 12.29 -10.90
CA ASP A 139 10.53 13.38 -11.90
C ASP A 139 9.37 14.38 -11.89
N GLN A 140 9.36 15.27 -10.89
CA GLN A 140 8.99 16.68 -11.08
C GLN A 140 9.39 17.54 -9.86
N GLU A 141 10.67 17.53 -9.52
CA GLU A 141 11.30 18.75 -9.02
C GLU A 141 11.42 19.74 -10.20
N GLY A 142 10.35 20.46 -10.47
CA GLY A 142 10.29 21.45 -11.54
C GLY A 142 9.43 22.64 -11.14
N THR A 143 9.77 23.29 -10.03
CA THR A 143 9.16 24.58 -9.66
C THR A 143 10.15 25.70 -9.94
N GLN A 144 9.67 26.70 -10.69
CA GLN A 144 10.25 28.04 -10.97
C GLN A 144 11.01 28.07 -12.31
N GLN A 145 10.58 28.82 -13.32
CA GLN A 145 10.35 30.26 -13.28
C GLN A 145 9.31 30.68 -14.34
N LEU A 146 8.20 31.27 -13.92
CA LEU A 146 7.36 32.10 -14.79
C LEU A 146 8.12 33.42 -14.99
N GLU A 147 8.82 33.56 -16.11
CA GLU A 147 9.28 34.87 -16.56
C GLU A 147 8.09 35.59 -17.18
N LEU A 148 7.60 36.62 -16.49
CA LEU A 148 6.69 37.60 -17.08
C LEU A 148 7.47 38.37 -18.18
N PRO A 149 6.86 38.66 -19.33
CA PRO A 149 7.51 39.50 -20.34
C PRO A 149 7.56 40.95 -19.85
N ASP A 150 8.76 41.51 -19.78
CA ASP A 150 8.96 42.95 -19.65
C ASP A 150 8.78 43.59 -21.05
N PHE A 151 7.75 44.42 -21.20
CA PHE A 151 7.60 45.39 -22.29
C PHE A 151 7.98 46.75 -21.69
N PRO A 152 8.90 47.51 -22.30
CA PRO A 152 8.57 48.28 -23.51
C PRO A 152 9.63 48.27 -24.63
#